data_AF-F2VYD2-F1
#
_entry.id   AF-F2VYD2-F1
#
_cell.length_a   1.000
_cell.length_b   1.000
_cell.length_c   1.000
_cell.angle_alpha   90.00
_cell.angle_beta   90.00
_cell.angle_gamma   90.00
#
_symmetry.space_group_name_H-M   'P 1'
#
loop_
_entity.id
_entity.type
_entity.pdbx_description
1 polymer ?
#
loop_
_entity_poly.entity_id
_entity_poly.type
_entity_poly.pdbx_seq_one_letter_code
_entity_poly.pdbx_strand_id
1 'polypeptide(L)'
;HLSRVPCWVASEKQEYSARTIRNKINSKLDEYLTEFPPVIKHPYTAKFDPEPIDWDEAIVSREADKNVGPVAWARPGYDEAVKMLKSFLENRLKVFATKRNDPTKDALSNLSPWFHFGQISVQRVALCVQEHKSKYTESVNAFLEEAIVRRELADNFCFYCEHYDSIKGASQWAQKTLDDHRKDKRTHIYTLEQLAKSETHDDLWNSAQIQLVKEGKMHGFLRMYWAKKIGHSFFPK
;
A
#
# COMPACT_ATOMS: atom_id res chain seq x y z
N HIS A 1 0.94 -15.40 9.61
CA HIS A 1 1.33 -15.23 8.19
C HIS A 1 0.64 -16.25 7.27
N LEU A 2 -0.65 -16.52 7.48
CA LEU A 2 -1.47 -17.44 6.67
C LEU A 2 -2.29 -16.56 5.72
N SER A 3 -2.48 -16.77 4.41
CA SER A 3 -2.18 -17.86 3.48
C SER A 3 -2.10 -17.25 2.05
N ARG A 4 -1.13 -16.38 1.80
CA ARG A 4 -0.79 -15.91 0.43
C ARG A 4 0.42 -16.65 -0.08
N VAL A 5 0.68 -16.63 -1.39
CA VAL A 5 1.90 -17.24 -1.95
C VAL A 5 3.10 -16.64 -1.20
N PRO A 6 3.84 -17.43 -0.39
CA PRO A 6 4.94 -16.88 0.40
C PRO A 6 5.97 -16.22 -0.50
N CYS A 7 6.60 -15.12 -0.07
CA CYS A 7 7.48 -14.33 -0.94
C CYS A 7 8.61 -15.17 -1.58
N TRP A 8 9.25 -16.04 -0.78
CA TRP A 8 10.29 -16.96 -1.26
C TRP A 8 9.75 -18.09 -2.15
N VAL A 9 8.46 -18.42 -2.04
CA VAL A 9 7.79 -19.37 -2.94
C VAL A 9 7.35 -18.68 -4.23
N ALA A 10 6.90 -17.42 -4.18
CA ALA A 10 6.39 -16.68 -5.34
C ALA A 10 7.45 -16.55 -6.43
N SER A 11 8.68 -16.22 -6.05
CA SER A 11 9.85 -16.24 -6.94
C SER A 11 11.12 -16.45 -6.11
N GLU A 12 12.10 -17.14 -6.69
CA GLU A 12 13.44 -17.38 -6.12
C GLU A 12 14.40 -16.19 -6.32
N LYS A 13 13.93 -15.11 -6.97
CA LYS A 13 14.72 -13.93 -7.27
C LYS A 13 13.88 -12.66 -7.34
N GLN A 14 14.55 -11.52 -7.37
CA GLN A 14 13.94 -10.23 -7.66
C GLN A 14 13.32 -10.23 -9.06
N GLU A 15 12.04 -9.86 -9.14
CA GLU A 15 11.29 -9.73 -10.39
C GLU A 15 11.33 -8.30 -10.91
N TYR A 16 11.52 -8.17 -12.23
CA TYR A 16 11.69 -6.85 -12.85
C TYR A 16 10.36 -6.08 -13.00
N SER A 17 9.23 -6.78 -13.14
CA SER A 17 7.95 -6.14 -13.40
C SER A 17 6.75 -6.97 -12.96
N ALA A 18 5.59 -6.33 -12.85
CA ALA A 18 4.33 -7.02 -12.61
C ALA A 18 4.06 -8.13 -13.63
N ARG A 19 4.47 -7.95 -14.89
CA ARG A 19 4.30 -8.96 -15.94
C ARG A 19 5.03 -10.26 -15.63
N THR A 20 6.24 -10.20 -15.09
CA THR A 20 7.08 -11.39 -14.88
C THR A 20 6.68 -12.16 -13.63
N ILE A 21 6.29 -11.46 -12.56
CA ILE A 21 5.82 -12.10 -11.32
C ILE A 21 4.38 -12.62 -11.43
N ARG A 22 3.51 -11.96 -12.21
CA ARG A 22 2.08 -12.31 -12.34
C ARG A 22 1.86 -13.78 -12.66
N ASN A 23 2.56 -14.30 -13.67
CA ASN A 23 2.38 -15.69 -14.09
C ASN A 23 2.81 -16.67 -13.00
N LYS A 24 3.87 -16.35 -12.24
CA LYS A 24 4.39 -17.18 -11.15
C LYS A 24 3.46 -17.22 -9.93
N ILE A 25 2.84 -16.08 -9.62
CA ILE A 25 1.83 -16.00 -8.56
C ILE A 25 0.58 -16.73 -9.02
N ASN A 26 0.06 -16.42 -10.21
CA ASN A 26 -1.18 -16.98 -10.73
C ASN A 26 -1.12 -18.51 -10.84
N SER A 27 0.00 -19.09 -11.25
CA SER A 27 0.17 -20.55 -11.31
C SER A 27 0.07 -21.25 -9.96
N LYS A 28 0.17 -20.50 -8.85
CA LYS A 28 0.11 -20.99 -7.47
C LYS A 28 -1.15 -20.51 -6.76
N LEU A 29 -1.95 -19.60 -7.33
CA LEU A 29 -3.09 -19.03 -6.62
C LEU A 29 -4.10 -20.10 -6.21
N ASP A 30 -4.34 -21.13 -7.02
CA ASP A 30 -5.29 -22.19 -6.68
C ASP A 30 -4.86 -23.00 -5.45
N GLU A 31 -3.56 -23.11 -5.18
CA GLU A 31 -3.00 -23.80 -4.02
C GLU A 31 -3.04 -22.93 -2.74
N TYR A 32 -2.77 -21.62 -2.87
CA TYR A 32 -2.59 -20.75 -1.70
C TYR A 32 -3.82 -19.90 -1.38
N LEU A 33 -4.64 -19.52 -2.37
CA LEU A 33 -5.80 -18.67 -2.18
C LEU A 33 -7.02 -19.49 -1.71
N THR A 34 -6.87 -20.14 -0.56
CA THR A 34 -7.90 -20.98 0.05
C THR A 34 -8.57 -20.27 1.23
N GLU A 35 -9.68 -20.84 1.70
CA GLU A 35 -10.30 -20.43 2.95
C GLU A 35 -9.41 -20.68 4.18
N PHE A 36 -9.67 -19.93 5.23
CA PHE A 36 -8.97 -20.07 6.52
C PHE A 36 -9.68 -21.08 7.40
N PRO A 37 -8.97 -22.04 8.01
CA PRO A 37 -9.57 -22.87 9.06
C PRO A 37 -9.96 -22.00 10.25
N PRO A 38 -11.01 -22.37 10.99
CA PRO A 38 -11.40 -21.65 12.20
C PRO A 38 -10.30 -21.71 13.25
N VAL A 39 -10.14 -20.63 14.01
CA VAL A 39 -9.21 -20.61 15.16
C VAL A 39 -9.76 -21.53 16.24
N ILE A 40 -9.02 -22.60 16.54
CA ILE A 40 -9.35 -23.53 17.61
C ILE A 40 -8.68 -23.10 18.92
N LYS A 41 -9.42 -23.21 20.03
CA LYS A 41 -8.84 -22.97 21.35
C LYS A 41 -7.82 -24.06 21.66
N HIS A 42 -6.66 -23.65 22.15
CA HIS A 42 -5.62 -24.58 22.57
C HIS A 42 -6.09 -25.36 23.82
N PRO A 43 -5.82 -26.68 23.91
CA PRO A 43 -6.28 -27.50 25.04
C PRO A 43 -5.60 -27.14 26.37
N TYR A 44 -4.45 -26.48 26.32
CA TYR A 44 -3.73 -26.00 27.50
C TYR A 44 -3.87 -24.49 27.63
N THR A 45 -4.25 -24.02 28.81
CA THR A 45 -4.32 -22.60 29.17
C THR A 45 -2.98 -22.15 29.75
N ALA A 46 -2.60 -20.89 29.48
CA ALA A 46 -1.45 -20.28 30.12
C ALA A 46 -1.63 -20.25 31.64
N LYS A 47 -0.54 -20.50 32.37
CA LYS A 47 -0.52 -20.46 33.85
C LYS A 47 -0.13 -19.10 34.42
N PHE A 48 0.16 -18.13 33.55
CA PHE A 48 0.50 -16.76 33.96
C PHE A 48 -0.66 -15.84 33.58
N ASP A 49 -0.88 -14.83 34.41
CA ASP A 49 -1.76 -13.73 34.11
C ASP A 49 -0.92 -12.62 33.47
N PRO A 50 -1.24 -12.14 32.26
CA PRO A 50 -0.50 -11.05 31.66
C PRO A 50 -0.68 -9.76 32.46
N GLU A 51 0.41 -9.04 32.69
CA GLU A 51 0.38 -7.69 33.25
C GLU A 51 -0.56 -6.79 32.42
N PRO A 52 -1.42 -5.98 33.06
CA PRO A 52 -2.24 -5.01 32.35
C PRO A 52 -1.37 -4.05 31.54
N ILE A 53 -1.78 -3.77 30.30
CA ILE A 53 -1.08 -2.81 29.44
C ILE A 53 -1.64 -1.42 29.71
N ASP A 54 -0.79 -0.49 30.15
CA ASP A 54 -1.11 0.94 30.15
C ASP A 54 -1.00 1.49 28.72
N TRP A 55 -2.15 1.63 28.06
CA TRP A 55 -2.21 2.13 26.69
C TRP A 55 -1.87 3.62 26.59
N ASP A 56 -2.12 4.41 27.63
CA ASP A 56 -1.83 5.84 27.62
C ASP A 56 -0.31 6.05 27.71
N GLU A 57 0.37 5.31 28.59
CA GLU A 57 1.82 5.30 28.67
C GLU A 57 2.46 4.78 27.36
N ALA A 58 1.93 3.70 26.77
CA ALA A 58 2.41 3.16 25.50
C ALA A 58 2.31 4.18 24.34
N ILE A 59 1.30 5.05 24.35
CA ILE A 59 1.17 6.13 23.36
C ILE A 59 2.18 7.24 23.61
N VAL A 60 2.36 7.65 24.88
CA VAL A 60 3.24 8.76 25.26
C VAL A 60 4.73 8.42 25.07
N SER A 61 5.10 7.18 25.37
CA SER A 61 6.48 6.65 25.27
C SER A 61 6.97 6.47 23.83
N ARG A 62 6.09 6.50 22.83
CA ARG A 62 6.45 6.32 21.43
C ARG A 62 7.27 7.50 20.89
N GLU A 63 8.38 7.18 20.24
CA GLU A 63 9.16 8.13 19.43
C GLU A 63 8.42 8.45 18.11
N ALA A 64 7.45 9.35 18.16
CA ALA A 64 6.73 9.83 16.98
C ALA A 64 6.42 11.33 17.09
N ASP A 65 6.27 11.98 15.93
CA ASP A 65 5.83 13.38 15.87
C ASP A 65 4.42 13.53 16.44
N LYS A 66 4.29 14.25 17.55
CA LYS A 66 3.04 14.48 18.27
C LYS A 66 2.11 15.48 17.57
N ASN A 67 2.61 16.20 16.57
CA ASN A 67 1.78 17.12 15.76
C ASN A 67 0.93 16.38 14.72
N VAL A 68 1.29 15.12 14.39
CA VAL A 68 0.52 14.28 13.48
C VAL A 68 -0.58 13.57 14.26
N GLY A 69 -1.79 14.13 14.19
CA GLY A 69 -2.97 13.58 14.85
C GLY A 69 -3.56 12.34 14.17
N PRO A 70 -4.46 11.63 14.86
CA PRO A 70 -5.18 10.50 14.27
C PRO A 70 -6.12 10.96 13.15
N VAL A 71 -6.33 10.07 12.17
CA VAL A 71 -7.26 10.32 11.07
C VAL A 71 -8.70 9.99 11.46
N ALA A 72 -9.65 10.85 11.10
CA ALA A 72 -11.05 10.69 11.52
C ALA A 72 -11.81 9.58 10.76
N TRP A 73 -11.41 9.30 9.52
CA TRP A 73 -12.15 8.41 8.61
C TRP A 73 -11.75 6.94 8.71
N ALA A 74 -10.54 6.62 9.19
CA ALA A 74 -10.01 5.26 9.27
C ALA A 74 -9.82 4.84 10.72
N ARG A 75 -10.91 4.37 11.35
CA ARG A 75 -10.84 3.82 12.70
C ARG A 75 -10.08 2.47 12.70
N PRO A 76 -9.15 2.25 13.64
CA PRO A 76 -8.37 1.01 13.67
C PRO A 76 -9.21 -0.19 14.11
N GLY A 77 -8.73 -1.39 13.78
CA GLY A 77 -9.30 -2.66 14.23
C GLY A 77 -9.92 -3.49 13.11
N TYR A 78 -10.04 -4.80 13.35
CA TYR A 78 -10.59 -5.76 12.38
C TYR A 78 -12.04 -5.45 12.01
N ASP A 79 -12.88 -5.10 12.99
CA ASP A 79 -14.30 -4.82 12.75
C ASP A 79 -14.51 -3.61 11.83
N GLU A 80 -13.71 -2.55 12.00
CA GLU A 80 -13.75 -1.37 11.14
C GLU A 80 -13.21 -1.67 9.74
N ALA A 81 -12.20 -2.54 9.62
CA ALA A 81 -11.70 -3.04 8.35
C ALA A 81 -12.79 -3.80 7.57
N VAL A 82 -13.56 -4.65 8.26
CA VAL A 82 -14.68 -5.41 7.68
C VAL A 82 -15.81 -4.49 7.25
N LYS A 83 -16.14 -3.46 8.04
CA LYS A 83 -17.12 -2.43 7.65
C LYS A 83 -16.67 -1.69 6.37
N MET A 84 -15.39 -1.31 6.29
CA MET A 84 -14.83 -0.66 5.10
C MET A 84 -14.87 -1.59 3.88
N LEU A 85 -14.54 -2.88 4.06
CA LEU A 85 -14.65 -3.89 3.00
C LEU A 85 -16.08 -4.02 2.51
N LYS A 86 -17.05 -4.16 3.41
CA LYS A 86 -18.48 -4.25 3.05
C LYS A 86 -18.92 -3.02 2.24
N SER A 87 -18.58 -1.83 2.73
CA SER A 87 -18.85 -0.57 2.01
C SER A 87 -18.23 -0.55 0.61
N PHE A 88 -17.01 -1.06 0.45
CA PHE A 88 -16.35 -1.17 -0.85
C PHE A 88 -17.10 -2.12 -1.80
N LEU A 89 -17.43 -3.32 -1.33
CA LEU A 89 -18.13 -4.35 -2.13
C LEU A 89 -19.50 -3.85 -2.60
N GLU A 90 -20.26 -3.21 -1.72
CA GLU A 90 -21.63 -2.76 -2.00
C GLU A 90 -21.68 -1.52 -2.91
N ASN A 91 -20.76 -0.56 -2.71
CA ASN A 91 -20.92 0.77 -3.30
C ASN A 91 -19.90 1.09 -4.40
N ARG A 92 -18.66 0.62 -4.27
CA ARG A 92 -17.52 1.11 -5.05
C ARG A 92 -16.92 0.07 -6.01
N LEU A 93 -17.03 -1.23 -5.70
CA LEU A 93 -16.48 -2.30 -6.53
C LEU A 93 -16.98 -2.21 -7.98
N LYS A 94 -18.26 -1.92 -8.20
CA LYS A 94 -18.85 -1.78 -9.54
C LYS A 94 -18.15 -0.75 -10.44
N VAL A 95 -17.59 0.32 -9.87
CA VAL A 95 -16.90 1.38 -10.63
C VAL A 95 -15.37 1.34 -10.48
N PHE A 96 -14.83 0.39 -9.71
CA PHE A 96 -13.41 0.34 -9.39
C PHE A 96 -12.52 0.31 -10.64
N ALA A 97 -12.78 -0.58 -11.61
CA ALA A 97 -11.97 -0.69 -12.82
C ALA A 97 -11.88 0.63 -13.60
N THR A 98 -13.01 1.32 -13.77
CA THR A 98 -13.11 2.51 -14.62
C THR A 98 -12.74 3.80 -13.90
N LYS A 99 -12.86 3.86 -12.57
CA LYS A 99 -12.68 5.09 -11.78
C LYS A 99 -11.51 5.09 -10.81
N ARG A 100 -10.78 3.99 -10.61
CA ARG A 100 -9.62 3.93 -9.68
C ARG A 100 -8.49 4.95 -9.96
N ASN A 101 -8.40 5.45 -11.19
CA ASN A 101 -7.39 6.44 -11.60
C ASN A 101 -7.92 7.89 -11.57
N ASP A 102 -9.20 8.09 -11.25
CA ASP A 102 -9.82 9.40 -11.18
C ASP A 102 -9.81 9.88 -9.71
N PRO A 103 -8.91 10.79 -9.31
CA PRO A 103 -8.81 11.24 -7.93
C PRO A 103 -10.05 12.04 -7.45
N THR A 104 -10.95 12.41 -8.36
CA THR A 104 -12.21 13.09 -8.03
C THR A 104 -13.34 12.11 -7.68
N LYS A 105 -13.11 10.80 -7.80
CA LYS A 105 -14.08 9.75 -7.53
C LYS A 105 -13.63 8.88 -6.37
N ASP A 106 -14.52 8.71 -5.38
CA ASP A 106 -14.32 7.71 -4.34
C ASP A 106 -14.63 6.31 -4.88
N ALA A 107 -13.67 5.76 -5.62
CA ALA A 107 -13.78 4.45 -6.25
C ALA A 107 -12.86 3.41 -5.60
N LEU A 108 -11.93 3.81 -4.74
CA LEU A 108 -10.94 2.93 -4.13
C LEU A 108 -11.53 2.11 -2.97
N SER A 109 -10.88 1.01 -2.61
CA SER A 109 -11.29 0.22 -1.43
C SER A 109 -11.08 0.94 -0.11
N ASN A 110 -10.12 1.87 -0.07
CA ASN A 110 -9.65 2.55 1.12
C ASN A 110 -9.06 1.62 2.19
N LEU A 111 -8.82 0.33 1.87
CA LEU A 111 -8.36 -0.69 2.83
C LEU A 111 -6.86 -0.64 3.19
N SER A 112 -6.07 0.22 2.53
CA SER A 112 -4.61 0.26 2.73
C SER A 112 -4.15 0.47 4.19
N PRO A 113 -4.82 1.28 5.04
CA PRO A 113 -4.40 1.43 6.44
C PRO A 113 -4.50 0.10 7.21
N TRP A 114 -5.61 -0.63 7.05
CA TRP A 114 -5.81 -1.93 7.71
C TRP A 114 -4.90 -3.03 7.14
N PHE A 115 -4.59 -2.97 5.83
CA PHE A 115 -3.63 -3.89 5.22
C PHE A 115 -2.21 -3.70 5.76
N HIS A 116 -1.79 -2.45 5.96
CA HIS A 116 -0.46 -2.13 6.46
C HIS A 116 -0.24 -2.68 7.87
N PHE A 117 -1.20 -2.48 8.77
CA PHE A 117 -1.12 -2.96 10.15
C PHE A 117 -1.55 -4.42 10.35
N GLY A 118 -1.87 -5.15 9.28
CA GLY A 118 -2.33 -6.54 9.38
C GLY A 118 -3.67 -6.71 10.12
N GLN A 119 -4.44 -5.63 10.26
CA GLN A 119 -5.73 -5.64 10.96
C GLN A 119 -6.82 -6.37 10.18
N ILE A 120 -6.62 -6.60 8.88
CA ILE A 120 -7.44 -7.52 8.07
C ILE A 120 -6.54 -8.29 7.10
N SER A 121 -6.80 -9.59 6.95
CA SER A 121 -6.09 -10.41 5.97
C SER A 121 -6.48 -9.99 4.57
N VAL A 122 -5.48 -9.65 3.75
CA VAL A 122 -5.71 -9.33 2.34
C VAL A 122 -6.12 -10.61 1.59
N GLN A 123 -5.69 -11.79 2.07
CA GLN A 123 -6.36 -13.10 1.93
C GLN A 123 -7.88 -13.00 1.89
N ARG A 124 -8.44 -12.77 3.07
CA ARG A 124 -9.87 -12.70 3.30
C ARG A 124 -10.54 -11.72 2.33
N VAL A 125 -9.94 -10.55 2.11
CA VAL A 125 -10.48 -9.56 1.17
C VAL A 125 -10.51 -10.08 -0.27
N ALA A 126 -9.45 -10.73 -0.74
CA ALA A 126 -9.42 -11.27 -2.10
C ALA A 126 -10.51 -12.32 -2.33
N LEU A 127 -10.74 -13.21 -1.36
CA LEU A 127 -11.82 -14.21 -1.40
C LEU A 127 -13.20 -13.54 -1.48
N CYS A 128 -13.49 -12.56 -0.62
CA CYS A 128 -14.78 -11.83 -0.65
C CYS A 128 -14.99 -11.05 -1.96
N VAL A 129 -13.94 -10.46 -2.53
CA VAL A 129 -14.03 -9.77 -3.82
C VAL A 129 -14.25 -10.76 -4.97
N GLN A 130 -13.68 -11.96 -4.90
CA GLN A 130 -13.88 -13.01 -5.91
C GLN A 130 -15.33 -13.51 -6.00
N GLU A 131 -16.09 -13.51 -4.90
CA GLU A 131 -17.52 -13.85 -4.91
C GLU A 131 -18.35 -12.94 -5.83
N HIS A 132 -17.86 -11.72 -6.09
CA HIS A 132 -18.51 -10.74 -6.96
C HIS A 132 -18.07 -10.82 -8.43
N LYS A 133 -17.19 -11.78 -8.78
CA LYS A 133 -16.59 -11.90 -10.12
C LYS A 133 -17.64 -12.06 -11.21
N SER A 134 -18.75 -12.75 -10.95
CA SER A 134 -19.84 -12.93 -11.92
C SER A 134 -20.56 -11.62 -12.29
N LYS A 135 -20.57 -10.62 -11.39
CA LYS A 135 -21.24 -9.33 -11.59
C LYS A 135 -20.29 -8.24 -12.07
N TYR A 136 -19.06 -8.23 -11.55
CA TYR A 136 -18.11 -7.12 -11.74
C TYR A 136 -16.72 -7.63 -12.17
N THR A 137 -16.66 -8.52 -13.18
CA THR A 137 -15.44 -9.21 -13.64
C THR A 137 -14.23 -8.29 -13.77
N GLU A 138 -14.37 -7.16 -14.48
CA GLU A 138 -13.27 -6.23 -14.73
C GLU A 138 -12.74 -5.60 -13.44
N SER A 139 -13.65 -5.14 -12.57
CA SER A 139 -13.30 -4.54 -11.28
C SER A 139 -12.68 -5.54 -10.32
N VAL A 140 -13.17 -6.78 -10.30
CA VAL A 140 -12.59 -7.87 -9.51
C VAL A 140 -11.18 -8.18 -9.99
N ASN A 141 -10.98 -8.37 -11.29
CA ASN A 141 -9.65 -8.64 -11.85
C ASN A 141 -8.68 -7.49 -11.60
N ALA A 142 -9.13 -6.23 -11.78
CA ALA A 142 -8.33 -5.04 -11.49
C ALA A 142 -7.97 -4.95 -10.00
N PHE A 143 -8.90 -5.27 -9.11
CA PHE A 143 -8.63 -5.27 -7.67
C PHE A 143 -7.61 -6.34 -7.29
N LEU A 144 -7.76 -7.57 -7.79
CA LEU A 144 -6.83 -8.67 -7.52
C LEU A 144 -5.42 -8.40 -8.06
N GLU A 145 -5.30 -7.78 -9.24
CA GLU A 145 -4.00 -7.35 -9.77
C GLU A 145 -3.29 -6.38 -8.83
N GLU A 146 -3.99 -5.39 -8.27
CA GLU A 146 -3.39 -4.42 -7.35
C GLU A 146 -3.13 -5.02 -5.96
N ALA A 147 -4.08 -5.79 -5.42
CA ALA A 147 -4.04 -6.31 -4.05
C ALA A 147 -3.16 -7.57 -3.88
N ILE A 148 -2.92 -8.32 -4.96
CA ILE A 148 -2.08 -9.52 -4.96
C ILE A 148 -0.80 -9.22 -5.72
N VAL A 149 -0.87 -9.07 -7.05
CA VAL A 149 0.33 -9.01 -7.92
C VAL A 149 1.22 -7.82 -7.58
N ARG A 150 0.67 -6.59 -7.56
CA ARG A 150 1.48 -5.39 -7.28
C ARG A 150 2.01 -5.35 -5.86
N ARG A 151 1.21 -5.81 -4.90
CA ARG A 151 1.62 -5.84 -3.49
C ARG A 151 2.72 -6.87 -3.24
N GLU A 152 2.57 -8.08 -3.79
CA GLU A 152 3.58 -9.14 -3.68
C GLU A 152 4.85 -8.82 -4.48
N LEU A 153 4.74 -8.04 -5.56
CA LEU A 153 5.92 -7.48 -6.23
C LEU A 153 6.70 -6.52 -5.33
N ALA A 154 6.02 -5.71 -4.51
CA ALA A 154 6.70 -4.82 -3.56
C ALA A 154 7.41 -5.62 -2.47
N ASP A 155 6.75 -6.66 -1.92
CA ASP A 155 7.39 -7.58 -0.96
C ASP A 155 8.60 -8.29 -1.60
N ASN A 156 8.46 -8.77 -2.85
CA ASN A 156 9.55 -9.37 -3.61
C ASN A 156 10.73 -8.41 -3.81
N PHE A 157 10.45 -7.14 -4.12
CA PHE A 157 11.48 -6.13 -4.27
C PHE A 157 12.22 -5.89 -2.96
N CYS A 158 11.52 -5.64 -1.85
CA CYS A 158 12.17 -5.42 -0.55
C CYS A 158 12.88 -6.66 -0.01
N PHE A 159 12.39 -7.86 -0.31
CA PHE A 159 12.99 -9.11 0.15
C PHE A 159 14.32 -9.43 -0.56
N TYR A 160 14.41 -9.16 -1.87
CA TYR A 160 15.60 -9.50 -2.66
C TYR A 160 16.56 -8.32 -2.91
N CYS A 161 16.09 -7.08 -2.78
CA CYS A 161 16.91 -5.88 -2.97
C CYS A 161 17.34 -5.32 -1.62
N GLU A 162 18.59 -5.54 -1.24
CA GLU A 162 19.17 -4.98 0.00
C GLU A 162 19.11 -3.44 0.04
N HIS A 163 19.11 -2.80 -1.12
CA HIS A 163 19.13 -1.35 -1.27
C HIS A 163 17.78 -0.77 -1.75
N TYR A 164 16.66 -1.37 -1.32
CA TYR A 164 15.31 -1.03 -1.80
C TYR A 164 14.91 0.44 -1.56
N ASP A 165 15.53 1.11 -0.60
CA ASP A 165 15.27 2.50 -0.18
C ASP A 165 16.27 3.51 -0.77
N SER A 166 17.13 3.09 -1.70
CA SER A 166 18.13 3.96 -2.33
C SER A 166 18.17 3.82 -3.84
N ILE A 167 18.79 4.80 -4.52
CA ILE A 167 18.98 4.78 -5.98
C ILE A 167 19.77 3.53 -6.42
N LYS A 168 20.62 2.97 -5.55
CA LYS A 168 21.39 1.74 -5.85
C LYS A 168 20.50 0.53 -6.10
N GLY A 169 19.30 0.49 -5.52
CA GLY A 169 18.31 -0.57 -5.75
C GLY A 169 17.52 -0.42 -7.05
N ALA A 170 17.63 0.70 -7.75
CA ALA A 170 16.99 0.89 -9.05
C ALA A 170 17.68 0.07 -10.14
N SER A 171 16.98 -0.21 -11.25
CA SER A 171 17.59 -0.87 -12.41
C SER A 171 18.78 -0.08 -12.98
N GLN A 172 19.79 -0.76 -13.54
CA GLN A 172 21.02 -0.13 -14.04
C GLN A 172 20.77 0.97 -15.08
N TRP A 173 19.81 0.77 -15.99
CA TRP A 173 19.46 1.78 -16.98
C TRP A 173 18.87 3.04 -16.33
N ALA A 174 18.09 2.88 -15.26
CA ALA A 174 17.51 3.99 -14.49
C ALA A 174 18.58 4.76 -13.71
N GLN A 175 19.54 4.04 -13.11
CA GLN A 175 20.69 4.67 -12.47
C GLN A 175 21.52 5.49 -13.46
N LYS A 176 21.83 4.90 -14.62
CA LYS A 176 22.60 5.57 -15.68
C LYS A 176 21.90 6.83 -16.19
N THR A 177 20.62 6.76 -16.54
CA THR A 177 19.89 7.94 -17.05
C THR A 177 19.78 9.04 -15.99
N LEU A 178 19.58 8.71 -14.72
CA LEU A 178 19.56 9.71 -13.65
C LEU A 178 20.94 10.39 -13.49
N ASP A 179 22.02 9.65 -13.67
CA ASP A 179 23.38 10.19 -13.58
C ASP A 179 23.76 11.06 -14.80
N ASP A 180 23.39 10.62 -16.01
CA ASP A 180 23.56 11.38 -17.25
C ASP A 180 22.88 12.76 -17.16
N HIS A 181 21.70 12.82 -16.54
CA HIS A 181 20.91 14.04 -16.33
C HIS A 181 21.19 14.76 -14.99
N ARG A 182 22.24 14.36 -14.26
CA ARG A 182 22.57 14.96 -12.95
C ARG A 182 22.88 16.45 -13.05
N LYS A 183 23.44 16.93 -14.16
CA LYS A 183 23.88 18.33 -14.33
C LYS A 183 22.83 19.24 -14.98
N ASP A 184 21.66 18.71 -15.33
CA ASP A 184 20.60 19.50 -15.96
C ASP A 184 20.10 20.61 -15.05
N LYS A 185 19.77 21.78 -15.60
CA LYS A 185 19.19 22.86 -14.80
C LYS A 185 17.74 22.50 -14.44
N ARG A 186 17.43 22.49 -13.14
CA ARG A 186 16.05 22.28 -12.66
C ARG A 186 15.30 23.60 -12.72
N THR A 187 14.06 23.56 -13.22
CA THR A 187 13.20 24.75 -13.31
C THR A 187 12.82 25.26 -11.92
N HIS A 188 12.59 24.34 -10.97
CA HIS A 188 12.24 24.65 -9.59
C HIS A 188 13.03 23.76 -8.64
N ILE A 189 13.50 24.34 -7.54
CA ILE A 189 14.18 23.64 -6.46
C ILE A 189 13.46 23.99 -5.18
N TYR A 190 12.97 22.98 -4.47
CA TYR A 190 12.23 23.13 -3.23
C TYR A 190 13.00 22.53 -2.08
N THR A 191 12.92 23.18 -0.92
CA THR A 191 13.36 22.58 0.34
C THR A 191 12.35 21.52 0.79
N LEU A 192 12.79 20.64 1.69
CA LEU A 192 11.89 19.65 2.30
C LEU A 192 10.73 20.32 3.03
N GLU A 193 10.98 21.46 3.68
CA GLU A 193 9.96 22.22 4.40
C GLU A 193 8.89 22.80 3.46
N GLN A 194 9.30 23.39 2.33
CA GLN A 194 8.35 23.89 1.31
C GLN A 194 7.49 22.76 0.75
N LEU A 195 8.09 21.61 0.44
CA LEU A 195 7.34 20.43 0.02
C LEU A 195 6.38 19.95 1.10
N ALA A 196 6.83 19.86 2.36
CA ALA A 196 6.01 19.39 3.47
C ALA A 196 4.78 20.29 3.70
N LYS A 197 4.93 21.60 3.53
CA LYS A 197 3.87 22.62 3.68
C LYS A 197 3.01 22.85 2.43
N SER A 198 3.24 22.10 1.35
CA SER A 198 2.52 22.27 0.08
C SER A 198 2.74 23.64 -0.56
N GLU A 199 3.96 24.15 -0.49
CA GLU A 199 4.36 25.48 -1.00
C GLU A 199 5.12 25.36 -2.32
N THR A 200 4.51 24.72 -3.32
CA THR A 200 5.05 24.67 -4.68
C THR A 200 4.27 25.57 -5.63
N HIS A 201 4.80 25.75 -6.84
CA HIS A 201 4.12 26.46 -7.92
C HIS A 201 2.97 25.63 -8.54
N ASP A 202 2.87 24.34 -8.22
CA ASP A 202 1.98 23.40 -8.88
C ASP A 202 0.81 23.05 -7.94
N ASP A 203 -0.35 23.65 -8.19
CA ASP A 203 -1.54 23.50 -7.34
C ASP A 203 -2.02 22.04 -7.22
N LEU A 204 -1.80 21.23 -8.26
CA LEU A 204 -2.15 19.81 -8.21
C LEU A 204 -1.22 19.04 -7.27
N TRP A 205 0.07 19.38 -7.27
CA TRP A 205 1.05 18.80 -6.34
C TRP A 205 0.73 19.20 -4.91
N ASN A 206 0.44 20.49 -4.68
CA ASN A 206 0.03 21.02 -3.39
C ASN A 206 -1.24 20.33 -2.88
N SER A 207 -2.24 20.14 -3.74
CA SER A 207 -3.49 19.44 -3.40
C SER A 207 -3.26 17.99 -2.98
N ALA A 208 -2.37 17.28 -3.68
CA ALA A 208 -2.00 15.91 -3.32
C ALA A 208 -1.30 15.84 -1.95
N GLN A 209 -0.37 16.76 -1.69
CA GLN A 209 0.31 16.87 -0.40
C GLN A 209 -0.66 17.23 0.73
N ILE A 210 -1.58 18.17 0.51
CA ILE A 210 -2.63 18.53 1.47
C ILE A 210 -3.50 17.31 1.80
N GLN A 211 -3.86 16.50 0.81
CA GLN A 211 -4.61 15.27 1.05
C GLN A 211 -3.83 14.30 1.95
N LEU A 212 -2.53 14.12 1.71
CA LEU A 212 -1.69 13.28 2.57
C LEU A 212 -1.68 13.77 4.02
N VAL A 213 -1.48 15.08 4.22
CA VAL A 213 -1.40 15.69 5.55
C VAL A 213 -2.74 15.60 6.30
N LYS A 214 -3.87 15.85 5.63
CA LYS A 214 -5.19 15.86 6.27
C LYS A 214 -5.79 14.48 6.46
N GLU A 215 -5.62 13.58 5.49
CA GLU A 215 -6.31 12.28 5.46
C GLU A 215 -5.38 11.12 5.83
N GLY A 216 -4.07 11.32 5.95
CA GLY A 216 -3.09 10.24 6.14
C GLY A 216 -3.02 9.26 4.96
N LYS A 217 -3.70 9.58 3.85
CA LYS A 217 -3.79 8.74 2.65
C LYS A 217 -3.96 9.59 1.41
N MET A 218 -2.92 9.66 0.59
CA MET A 218 -3.02 10.23 -0.75
C MET A 218 -3.67 9.25 -1.74
N HIS A 219 -4.47 9.74 -2.67
CA HIS A 219 -5.05 8.95 -3.76
C HIS A 219 -3.95 8.26 -4.59
N GLY A 220 -4.15 6.98 -4.95
CA GLY A 220 -3.10 6.15 -5.57
C GLY A 220 -2.53 6.73 -6.86
N PHE A 221 -3.39 7.30 -7.72
CA PHE A 221 -2.95 7.97 -8.95
C PHE A 221 -2.07 9.20 -8.66
N LEU A 222 -2.44 10.00 -7.67
CA LEU A 222 -1.70 11.22 -7.30
C LEU A 222 -0.35 10.88 -6.68
N ARG A 223 -0.19 9.75 -5.99
CA ARG A 223 1.12 9.32 -5.45
C ARG A 223 2.20 9.19 -6.51
N MET A 224 1.85 8.63 -7.68
CA MET A 224 2.80 8.50 -8.79
C MET A 224 3.24 9.86 -9.31
N TYR A 225 2.29 10.78 -9.50
CA TYR A 225 2.55 12.14 -9.95
C TYR A 225 3.37 12.93 -8.91
N TRP A 226 2.97 12.86 -7.64
CA TRP A 226 3.62 13.51 -6.51
C TRP A 226 5.09 13.11 -6.40
N ALA A 227 5.38 11.80 -6.42
CA ALA A 227 6.75 11.28 -6.31
C ALA A 227 7.62 11.67 -7.53
N LYS A 228 7.06 11.66 -8.74
CA LYS A 228 7.78 12.09 -9.96
C LYS A 228 8.20 13.57 -9.89
N LYS A 229 7.31 14.44 -9.42
CA LYS A 229 7.58 15.88 -9.27
C LYS A 229 8.66 16.16 -8.22
N ILE A 230 8.73 15.34 -7.16
CA ILE A 230 9.85 15.39 -6.21
C ILE A 230 11.16 15.06 -6.94
N GLY A 231 11.21 13.99 -7.74
CA GLY A 231 12.41 13.65 -8.51
C GLY A 231 12.87 14.74 -9.49
N HIS A 232 11.95 15.55 -10.01
CA HIS A 232 12.31 16.72 -10.84
C HIS A 232 12.85 17.91 -10.02
N SER A 233 12.53 17.98 -8.72
CA SER A 233 12.85 19.10 -7.83
C SER A 233 14.01 18.81 -6.88
N PHE A 234 14.24 17.54 -6.54
CA PHE A 234 15.27 17.04 -5.62
C PHE A 234 16.40 16.37 -6.40
N PHE A 235 17.32 17.18 -6.90
CA PHE A 235 18.71 16.76 -7.07
C PHE A 235 19.57 18.00 -6.79
N PRO A 236 19.94 18.25 -5.51
CA PRO A 236 21.02 19.16 -5.24
C PRO A 236 22.30 18.64 -5.93
N LYS A 237 23.12 19.58 -6.39
CA LYS A 237 24.41 19.32 -7.04
C LYS A 237 25.28 18.35 -6.23
#